data_AF-A0AAV3QGL5-F1
#
_entry.id   AF-A0AAV3QGL5-F1
#
_cell.length_a   1.000
_cell.length_b   1.000
_cell.length_c   1.000
_cell.angle_alpha   90.00
_cell.angle_beta   90.00
_cell.angle_gamma   90.00
#
_symmetry.space_group_name_H-M   'P 1'
#
loop_
_entity.id
_entity.type
_entity.pdbx_description
1 polymer ?
#
loop_
_entity_poly.entity_id
_entity_poly.type
_entity_poly.pdbx_seq_one_letter_code
_entity_poly.pdbx_strand_id
1 'polypeptide(L)'
;MSLEDYYNTLTALFDELARLKPPHTCSCGNCACGVVTKYEADHAEERLHQFLVGVDDDLYGVVRSNLLSRQRLPTLDNAYNTLTQDE
;
A
#
# COMPACT_ATOMS: atom_id res chain seq x y z
N MET A 1 0.77 18.47 6.29
CA MET A 1 -0.24 17.48 6.74
C MET A 1 0.52 16.47 7.57
N SER A 2 0.00 16.00 8.70
CA SER A 2 0.73 15.00 9.50
C SER A 2 0.79 13.66 8.76
N LEU A 3 1.71 12.79 9.15
CA LEU A 3 1.80 11.43 8.59
C LEU A 3 0.51 10.64 8.84
N GLU A 4 -0.08 10.78 10.03
CA GLU A 4 -1.36 10.17 10.39
C GLU A 4 -2.52 10.68 9.52
N ASP A 5 -2.64 12.00 9.36
CA ASP A 5 -3.67 12.60 8.51
C ASP A 5 -3.54 12.14 7.05
N TYR A 6 -2.30 12.06 6.57
CA TYR A 6 -2.01 11.58 5.22
C TYR A 6 -2.41 10.10 5.05
N TYR A 7 -1.99 9.24 5.98
CA TYR A 7 -2.30 7.82 5.98
C TYR A 7 -3.81 7.56 5.99
N ASN A 8 -4.53 8.23 6.88
CA ASN A 8 -5.98 8.10 7.01
C ASN A 8 -6.71 8.57 5.74
N THR A 9 -6.31 9.71 5.19
CA THR A 9 -6.88 10.25 3.95
C THR A 9 -6.65 9.31 2.78
N LEU A 10 -5.42 8.81 2.61
CA LEU A 10 -5.07 7.92 1.50
C LEU A 10 -5.80 6.57 1.61
N THR A 11 -5.89 6.01 2.82
CA THR A 11 -6.61 4.74 3.04
C THR A 11 -8.09 4.88 2.74
N ALA A 12 -8.73 5.98 3.16
CA ALA A 12 -10.12 6.26 2.83
C ALA A 12 -10.35 6.36 1.31
N LEU A 13 -9.42 6.97 0.57
CA LEU A 13 -9.48 7.02 -0.90
C LEU A 13 -9.34 5.62 -1.53
N PHE A 14 -8.47 4.77 -1.00
CA PHE A 14 -8.34 3.39 -1.46
C PHE A 14 -9.61 2.56 -1.23
N ASP A 15 -10.27 2.75 -0.10
CA ASP A 15 -11.53 2.08 0.23
C ASP A 15 -12.67 2.58 -0.67
N GLU A 16 -12.73 3.88 -0.92
CA GLU A 16 -13.70 4.45 -1.86
C GLU A 16 -13.47 3.97 -3.30
N LEU A 17 -12.21 3.88 -3.73
CA LEU A 17 -11.87 3.32 -5.04
C LEU A 17 -12.28 1.85 -5.14
N ALA A 18 -12.05 1.05 -4.10
CA ALA A 18 -12.47 -0.36 -4.07
C ALA A 18 -14.00 -0.50 -4.11
N ARG A 19 -14.74 0.44 -3.50
CA ARG A 19 -16.22 0.48 -3.59
C ARG A 19 -16.70 0.86 -4.99
N LEU A 20 -16.06 1.84 -5.63
CA LEU A 20 -16.42 2.30 -6.98
C LEU A 20 -16.07 1.26 -8.04
N LYS A 21 -14.92 0.60 -7.89
CA LYS A 21 -14.37 -0.36 -8.83
C LYS A 21 -13.90 -1.61 -8.07
N PRO A 22 -14.83 -2.50 -7.68
CA PRO A 22 -14.46 -3.71 -6.97
C PRO A 22 -13.57 -4.62 -7.83
N PRO A 23 -12.60 -5.33 -7.22
CA PRO A 23 -11.78 -6.32 -7.90
C PRO A 23 -12.63 -7.33 -8.67
N HIS A 24 -12.28 -7.60 -9.91
CA HIS A 24 -12.90 -8.67 -10.66
C HIS A 24 -12.45 -10.02 -10.13
N THR A 25 -13.39 -10.92 -9.87
CA THR A 25 -13.11 -12.30 -9.45
C THR A 25 -13.38 -13.27 -10.60
N CYS A 26 -12.73 -14.44 -10.60
CA CYS A 26 -13.07 -15.46 -11.60
C CYS A 26 -14.48 -15.97 -11.36
N SER A 27 -15.37 -15.80 -12.34
CA SER A 27 -16.71 -16.37 -12.32
C SER A 27 -16.72 -17.89 -12.53
N CYS A 28 -15.57 -18.46 -12.92
CA CYS A 28 -15.41 -19.88 -13.22
C CYS A 28 -15.52 -20.81 -12.01
N GLY A 29 -15.46 -20.27 -10.77
CA GLY A 29 -15.57 -21.04 -9.52
C GLY A 29 -14.43 -22.02 -9.21
N ASN A 30 -13.57 -22.31 -10.18
CA ASN A 30 -12.54 -23.36 -10.10
C ASN A 30 -11.20 -22.97 -10.73
N CYS A 31 -10.87 -21.66 -10.82
CA CYS A 31 -9.57 -21.25 -11.39
C CYS A 31 -8.43 -21.72 -10.50
N ALA A 32 -7.58 -22.60 -11.01
CA ALA A 32 -6.29 -22.93 -10.40
C ALA A 32 -5.19 -21.91 -10.76
N CYS A 33 -5.52 -20.91 -11.59
CA CYS A 33 -4.57 -19.91 -12.10
C CYS A 33 -4.03 -18.94 -11.04
N GLY A 34 -4.72 -18.82 -9.89
CA GLY A 34 -4.35 -17.90 -8.81
C GLY A 34 -4.46 -16.41 -9.17
N VAL A 35 -5.24 -16.06 -10.20
CA VAL A 35 -5.32 -14.67 -10.70
C VAL A 35 -5.79 -13.68 -9.63
N VAL A 36 -6.75 -14.07 -8.80
CA VAL A 36 -7.27 -13.20 -7.72
C VAL A 36 -6.18 -12.89 -6.70
N THR A 37 -5.44 -13.91 -6.24
CA THR A 37 -4.34 -13.73 -5.29
C THR A 37 -3.21 -12.86 -5.85
N LYS A 38 -2.86 -13.04 -7.13
CA LYS A 38 -1.84 -12.20 -7.79
C LYS A 38 -2.32 -10.76 -7.89
N TYR A 39 -3.57 -10.56 -8.29
CA TYR A 39 -4.18 -9.24 -8.38
C TYR A 39 -4.24 -8.52 -7.02
N GLU A 40 -4.57 -9.23 -5.94
CA GLU A 40 -4.55 -8.67 -4.58
C GLU A 40 -3.13 -8.29 -4.13
N ALA A 41 -2.12 -9.10 -4.49
CA ALA A 41 -0.72 -8.79 -4.20
C ALA A 41 -0.24 -7.56 -4.97
N ASP A 42 -0.55 -7.47 -6.27
CA ASP A 42 -0.24 -6.31 -7.11
C ASP A 42 -0.89 -5.04 -6.55
N HIS A 43 -2.16 -5.11 -6.15
CA HIS A 43 -2.87 -3.98 -5.52
C HIS A 43 -2.28 -3.57 -4.17
N ALA A 44 -1.86 -4.53 -3.35
CA ALA A 44 -1.22 -4.23 -2.07
C ALA A 44 0.14 -3.54 -2.27
N GLU A 45 0.92 -3.99 -3.26
CA GLU A 45 2.19 -3.38 -3.66
C GLU A 45 1.98 -1.96 -4.22
N GLU A 46 1.00 -1.75 -5.10
CA GLU A 46 0.63 -0.43 -5.62
C GLU A 46 0.27 0.56 -4.50
N ARG A 47 -0.57 0.13 -3.54
CA ARG A 47 -0.97 0.96 -2.38
C ARG A 47 0.23 1.37 -1.53
N LEU A 48 1.14 0.42 -1.26
CA LEU A 48 2.37 0.70 -0.54
C LEU A 48 3.22 1.74 -1.27
N HIS A 49 3.46 1.54 -2.57
CA HIS A 49 4.26 2.47 -3.35
C HIS A 49 3.65 3.86 -3.39
N GLN A 50 2.33 3.96 -3.58
CA GLN A 50 1.65 5.23 -3.63
C GLN A 50 1.70 5.98 -2.30
N PHE A 51 1.63 5.26 -1.17
CA PHE A 51 1.89 5.83 0.15
C PHE A 51 3.33 6.33 0.27
N LEU A 52 4.33 5.50 -0.02
CA LEU A 52 5.75 5.87 0.11
C LEU A 52 6.17 7.00 -0.83
N VAL A 53 5.54 7.17 -1.99
CA VAL A 53 5.84 8.29 -2.90
C VAL A 53 5.32 9.62 -2.35
N GLY A 54 4.19 9.61 -1.63
CA GLY A 54 3.56 10.83 -1.15
C GLY A 54 3.92 11.25 0.28
N VAL A 55 4.75 10.48 1.00
CA VAL A 55 5.31 10.95 2.28
C VAL A 55 6.32 12.08 2.06
N ASP A 56 6.44 12.96 3.04
CA ASP A 56 7.36 14.10 3.03
C ASP A 56 8.82 13.63 2.93
N ASP A 57 9.51 14.01 1.86
CA ASP A 57 10.88 13.53 1.61
C ASP A 57 11.92 14.16 2.56
N ASP A 58 11.68 15.40 3.00
CA ASP A 58 12.59 16.10 3.90
C ASP A 58 12.58 15.46 5.30
N LEU A 59 11.42 14.92 5.71
CA LEU A 59 11.25 14.24 7.00
C LEU A 59 11.55 12.73 6.93
N TYR A 60 11.08 12.06 5.87
CA TYR A 60 11.04 10.60 5.82
C TYR A 60 11.92 9.96 4.75
N GLY A 61 12.68 10.76 3.98
CA GLY A 61 13.44 10.27 2.81
C GLY A 61 14.37 9.10 3.12
N VAL A 62 15.08 9.14 4.25
CA VAL A 62 16.00 8.07 4.68
C VAL A 62 15.24 6.77 5.00
N VAL A 63 14.18 6.84 5.80
CA VAL A 63 13.38 5.66 6.18
C VAL A 63 12.70 5.06 4.95
N ARG A 64 12.18 5.91 4.06
CA ARG A 64 11.60 5.49 2.78
C ARG A 64 12.61 4.73 1.93
N SER A 65 13.82 5.25 1.74
CA SER A 65 14.89 4.56 0.99
C SER A 65 15.26 3.21 1.62
N ASN A 66 15.32 3.14 2.94
CA ASN A 66 15.57 1.89 3.65
C ASN A 66 14.45 0.87 3.46
N LEU A 67 13.18 1.29 3.50
CA LEU A 67 12.02 0.43 3.26
C LEU A 67 12.03 -0.15 1.84
N LEU A 68 12.35 0.69 0.84
CA LEU A 68 12.43 0.29 -0.58
C LEU A 68 13.63 -0.61 -0.90
N SER A 69 14.68 -0.58 -0.07
CA SER A 69 15.89 -1.40 -0.26
C SER A 69 15.77 -2.82 0.32
N ARG A 70 14.65 -3.15 0.99
CA ARG A 70 14.44 -4.47 1.59
C ARG A 70 14.19 -5.52 0.51
N GLN A 71 14.71 -6.74 0.73
CA GLN A 71 14.49 -7.87 -0.19
C GLN A 71 13.00 -8.25 -0.32
N ARG A 72 12.21 -8.00 0.72
CA ARG A 72 10.75 -8.11 0.69
C ARG A 72 10.16 -6.76 1.07
N LEU A 73 9.25 -6.27 0.24
CA LEU A 73 8.53 -5.06 0.53
C LEU A 73 7.66 -5.26 1.79
N PRO A 74 7.62 -4.26 2.69
CA PRO A 74 6.75 -4.30 3.86
C PRO A 74 5.28 -4.21 3.45
N THR A 75 4.37 -4.57 4.35
CA THR A 75 2.95 -4.20 4.17
C THR A 75 2.77 -2.69 4.38
N LEU A 76 1.67 -2.14 3.89
CA LEU A 76 1.31 -0.74 4.09
C LEU A 76 1.32 -0.36 5.59
N ASP A 77 0.69 -1.16 6.46
CA ASP A 77 0.69 -0.93 7.91
C ASP A 77 2.09 -0.97 8.53
N ASN A 78 2.95 -1.90 8.09
CA ASN A 78 4.32 -1.99 8.58
C ASN A 78 5.14 -0.77 8.14
N ALA A 79 4.94 -0.28 6.92
CA ALA A 79 5.59 0.93 6.44
C ALA A 79 5.15 2.15 7.24
N TYR A 80 3.85 2.32 7.47
CA TYR A 80 3.30 3.37 8.32
C TYR A 80 3.91 3.32 9.74
N ASN A 81 3.84 2.18 10.41
CA ASN A 81 4.40 2.00 11.74
C ASN A 81 5.91 2.28 11.80
N THR A 82 6.66 1.95 10.74
CA THR A 82 8.11 2.24 10.70
C THR A 82 8.36 3.74 10.62
N LEU A 83 7.58 4.47 9.83
CA LEU A 83 7.71 5.92 9.67
C LEU A 83 7.30 6.67 10.94
N THR A 84 6.22 6.26 11.60
CA THR A 84 5.77 6.85 12.87
C THR A 84 6.74 6.61 14.03
N GLN A 85 7.58 5.56 13.96
CA GLN A 85 8.61 5.32 14.98
C GLN A 85 9.88 6.16 14.79
N ASP A 86 10.09 6.72 13.60
CA ASP A 86 11.26 7.53 13.24
C ASP A 86 10.97 9.05 13.31
N GLU A 87 9.70 9.45 13.32
CA GLU A 87 9.21 10.82 13.64
C GLU A 87 9.47 11.20 15.10
#